data_AF-A0AB38SLZ0-F1
#
_entry.id   AF-A0AB38SLZ0-F1
#
_cell.length_a   1.000
_cell.length_b   1.000
_cell.length_c   1.000
_cell.angle_alpha   90.00
_cell.angle_beta   90.00
_cell.angle_gamma   90.00
#
_symmetry.space_group_name_H-M   'P 1'
#
loop_
_entity.id
_entity.type
_entity.pdbx_description
1 polymer ?
#
loop_
_entity_poly.entity_id
_entity_poly.type
_entity_poly.pdbx_seq_one_letter_code
_entity_poly.pdbx_strand_id
1 'polypeptide(L)'
;MVEWFKHDIPRWMDGTEGLDDGPYRVYHVVCQLIYLHEGPIALHEQGLAGRCNQHILAFRRNLKGLLDAGKLRIIDGRLTNDRAETELQRVADLRSTSAKGGRGSRGVRKGSGRGQGEVEPRSGDGSPDKPLKSHEPVSSPLSERQHHKSRGEESRGEKNIPSPKGEGPNGQFQFGEPSRARPSAVDAETELFRRGRQVLGESAGGMISQLLKAKDHNVALARAAIEQASTKQKPREFIGAIIKGTAGASNDRTPRVQV
;
A
#
# COMPACT_ATOMS: atom_id res chain seq x y z
N MET A 1 -8.82 -8.59 17.38
CA MET A 1 -7.85 -8.14 16.37
C MET A 1 -7.34 -9.40 15.71
N VAL A 2 -7.45 -9.49 14.38
CA VAL A 2 -7.05 -10.71 13.69
C VAL A 2 -5.53 -10.83 13.78
N GLU A 3 -5.07 -11.81 14.55
CA GLU A 3 -3.64 -12.11 14.71
C GLU A 3 -3.04 -12.65 13.40
N TRP A 4 -3.85 -13.34 12.60
CA TRP A 4 -3.42 -13.92 11.33
C TRP A 4 -4.59 -14.07 10.33
N PHE A 5 -4.37 -13.63 9.08
CA PHE A 5 -5.24 -13.94 7.94
C PHE A 5 -4.38 -14.37 6.74
N LYS A 6 -4.98 -15.19 5.85
CA LYS A 6 -4.30 -15.65 4.64
C LYS A 6 -4.35 -14.55 3.57
N HIS A 7 -3.20 -13.98 3.24
CA HIS A 7 -3.05 -13.08 2.11
C HIS A 7 -2.96 -13.87 0.78
N ASP A 8 -4.10 -14.26 0.24
CA ASP A 8 -4.19 -14.99 -1.03
C ASP A 8 -3.78 -14.10 -2.22
N ILE A 9 -2.59 -14.35 -2.80
CA ILE A 9 -2.00 -13.49 -3.83
C ILE A 9 -2.86 -13.42 -5.11
N PRO A 10 -3.36 -14.53 -5.70
CA PRO A 10 -4.21 -14.45 -6.90
C PRO A 10 -5.44 -13.57 -6.67
N ARG A 11 -6.20 -13.81 -5.59
CA ARG A 11 -7.34 -12.95 -5.23
C ARG A 11 -6.95 -11.52 -4.91
N TRP A 12 -5.72 -11.29 -4.46
CA TRP A 12 -5.19 -9.94 -4.28
C TRP A 12 -5.00 -9.25 -5.63
N MET A 13 -4.33 -9.92 -6.56
CA MET A 13 -4.10 -9.40 -7.90
C MET A 13 -5.42 -9.09 -8.61
N ASP A 14 -6.38 -10.02 -8.60
CA ASP A 14 -7.72 -9.83 -9.20
C ASP A 14 -8.46 -8.63 -8.59
N GLY A 15 -8.36 -8.47 -7.27
CA GLY A 15 -8.96 -7.33 -6.55
C GLY A 15 -8.36 -6.00 -6.97
N THR A 16 -7.05 -5.96 -7.20
CA THR A 16 -6.30 -4.75 -7.54
C THR A 16 -6.11 -4.51 -9.03
N GLU A 17 -6.53 -5.44 -9.88
CA GLU A 17 -6.39 -5.34 -11.33
C GLU A 17 -7.09 -4.09 -11.88
N GLY A 18 -6.40 -3.38 -12.77
CA GLY A 18 -6.90 -2.16 -13.43
C GLY A 18 -6.97 -0.93 -12.52
N LEU A 19 -6.48 -1.00 -11.28
CA LEU A 19 -6.42 0.15 -10.39
C LEU A 19 -5.16 0.97 -10.65
N ASP A 20 -5.36 2.28 -10.82
CA ASP A 20 -4.29 3.28 -10.77
C ASP A 20 -3.78 3.47 -9.33
N ASP A 21 -2.63 4.13 -9.16
CA ASP A 21 -1.93 4.27 -7.86
C ASP A 21 -2.84 4.82 -6.75
N GLY A 22 -3.69 5.79 -7.09
CA GLY A 22 -4.60 6.44 -6.16
C GLY A 22 -5.67 5.48 -5.60
N PRO A 23 -6.53 4.91 -6.45
CA PRO A 23 -7.49 3.87 -6.07
C PRO A 23 -6.83 2.63 -5.45
N TYR A 24 -5.67 2.19 -5.94
CA TYR A 24 -4.93 1.08 -5.36
C TYR A 24 -4.61 1.33 -3.88
N ARG A 25 -4.09 2.52 -3.56
CA ARG A 25 -3.79 2.89 -2.16
C ARG A 25 -5.03 2.91 -1.27
N VAL A 26 -6.16 3.42 -1.77
CA VAL A 26 -7.43 3.44 -1.02
C VAL A 26 -7.91 2.02 -0.76
N TYR A 27 -7.96 1.18 -1.79
CA TYR A 27 -8.35 -0.23 -1.68
C TYR A 27 -7.50 -0.96 -0.65
N HIS A 28 -6.17 -0.82 -0.75
CA HIS A 28 -5.24 -1.49 0.16
C HIS A 28 -5.44 -1.08 1.62
N VAL A 29 -5.53 0.22 1.91
CA VAL A 29 -5.74 0.73 3.28
C VAL A 29 -7.09 0.28 3.85
N VAL A 30 -8.16 0.35 3.05
CA VAL A 30 -9.50 -0.06 3.50
C VAL A 30 -9.53 -1.55 3.84
N CYS A 31 -8.98 -2.42 2.99
CA CYS A 31 -8.89 -3.85 3.27
C CYS A 31 -8.09 -4.13 4.55
N GLN A 32 -6.93 -3.50 4.73
CA GLN A 32 -6.14 -3.64 5.97
C GLN A 32 -6.91 -3.25 7.22
N LEU A 33 -7.68 -2.15 7.17
CA LEU A 33 -8.49 -1.72 8.30
C LEU A 33 -9.65 -2.67 8.58
N ILE A 34 -10.28 -3.25 7.55
CA ILE A 34 -11.31 -4.28 7.72
C ILE A 34 -10.73 -5.51 8.43
N TYR A 35 -9.55 -5.98 8.03
CA TYR A 35 -8.88 -7.09 8.70
C TYR A 35 -8.49 -6.74 10.14
N LEU A 36 -7.98 -5.53 10.37
CA LEU A 36 -7.58 -5.06 11.70
C LEU A 36 -8.78 -5.04 12.68
N HIS A 37 -9.93 -4.56 12.20
CA HIS A 37 -11.16 -4.42 12.99
C HIS A 37 -12.07 -5.66 12.96
N GLU A 38 -11.68 -6.71 12.23
CA GLU A 38 -12.46 -7.92 12.01
C GLU A 38 -13.88 -7.65 11.46
N GLY A 39 -14.05 -6.62 10.62
CA GLY A 39 -15.35 -6.30 10.04
C GLY A 39 -15.43 -4.95 9.32
N PRO A 40 -16.64 -4.58 8.83
CA PRO A 40 -16.86 -3.34 8.09
C PRO A 40 -16.50 -2.08 8.89
N ILE A 41 -15.77 -1.17 8.25
CA ILE A 41 -15.23 0.03 8.89
C ILE A 41 -16.11 1.25 8.64
N ALA A 42 -16.18 2.17 9.58
CA ALA A 42 -16.93 3.41 9.38
C ALA A 42 -16.28 4.30 8.30
N LEU A 43 -17.10 4.93 7.45
CA LEU A 43 -16.64 5.86 6.42
C LEU A 43 -16.24 7.21 7.05
N HIS A 44 -15.03 7.28 7.58
CA HIS A 44 -14.42 8.53 8.05
C HIS A 44 -13.49 9.10 6.99
N GLU A 45 -14.05 9.83 6.02
CA GLU A 45 -13.31 10.31 4.84
C GLU A 45 -12.00 11.04 5.18
N GLN A 46 -12.03 11.97 6.14
CA GLN A 46 -10.85 12.73 6.56
C GLN A 46 -9.74 11.81 7.10
N GLY A 47 -10.11 10.85 7.95
CA GLY A 47 -9.16 9.93 8.57
C GLY A 47 -8.64 8.88 7.59
N LEU A 48 -9.47 8.44 6.64
CA LEU A 48 -9.06 7.51 5.59
C LEU A 48 -8.17 8.19 4.55
N ALA A 49 -8.52 9.40 4.12
CA ALA A 49 -7.71 10.22 3.22
C ALA A 49 -6.31 10.45 3.80
N GLY A 50 -6.21 10.80 5.10
CA GLY A 50 -4.93 10.94 5.79
C GLY A 50 -4.09 9.67 5.77
N ARG A 51 -4.67 8.49 6.06
CA ARG A 51 -3.96 7.19 6.00
C ARG A 51 -3.53 6.80 4.58
N CYS A 52 -4.31 7.23 3.59
CA CYS A 52 -3.97 7.05 2.18
C CYS A 52 -2.90 8.04 1.69
N ASN A 53 -2.51 9.02 2.50
CA ASN A 53 -1.68 10.15 2.09
C ASN A 53 -2.27 10.88 0.86
N GLN A 54 -3.58 11.09 0.87
CA GLN A 54 -4.32 11.74 -0.21
C GLN A 54 -5.05 12.96 0.30
N HIS A 55 -5.14 13.99 -0.53
CA HIS A 55 -6.07 15.09 -0.30
C HIS A 55 -7.52 14.57 -0.33
N ILE A 56 -8.42 15.12 0.49
CA ILE A 56 -9.79 14.58 0.65
C ILE A 56 -10.57 14.52 -0.68
N LEU A 57 -10.37 15.49 -1.58
CA LEU A 57 -11.01 15.47 -2.89
C LEU A 57 -10.50 14.34 -3.78
N ALA A 58 -9.19 14.05 -3.74
CA ALA A 58 -8.61 12.94 -4.47
C ALA A 58 -9.08 11.60 -3.89
N PHE A 59 -9.13 11.49 -2.56
CA PHE A 59 -9.69 10.34 -1.87
C PHE A 59 -11.14 10.07 -2.28
N ARG A 60 -12.01 11.09 -2.27
CA ARG A 60 -13.41 10.95 -2.69
C ARG A 60 -13.55 10.45 -4.12
N ARG A 61 -12.76 11.02 -5.06
CA ARG A 61 -12.74 10.59 -6.47
C ARG A 61 -12.31 9.12 -6.59
N ASN A 62 -11.23 8.75 -5.91
CA ASN A 62 -10.69 7.39 -5.95
C ASN A 62 -11.65 6.38 -5.30
N LEU A 63 -12.24 6.74 -4.15
CA LEU A 63 -13.25 5.92 -3.47
C LEU A 63 -14.47 5.71 -4.35
N LYS A 64 -14.97 6.77 -5.01
CA LYS A 64 -16.08 6.65 -5.95
C LYS A 64 -15.75 5.64 -7.06
N GLY A 65 -14.55 5.71 -7.65
CA GLY A 65 -14.13 4.74 -8.66
C GLY A 65 -14.12 3.29 -8.15
N LEU A 66 -13.75 3.05 -6.89
CA LEU A 66 -13.80 1.71 -6.28
C LEU A 66 -15.22 1.22 -6.02
N LEU A 67 -16.14 2.12 -5.65
CA LEU A 67 -17.56 1.80 -5.47
C LEU A 67 -18.21 1.50 -6.82
N ASP A 68 -17.96 2.34 -7.84
CA ASP A 68 -18.47 2.16 -9.19
C ASP A 68 -17.97 0.84 -9.81
N ALA A 69 -16.71 0.46 -9.54
CA ALA A 69 -16.11 -0.80 -9.98
C ALA A 69 -16.58 -2.03 -9.17
N GLY A 70 -17.43 -1.84 -8.15
CA GLY A 70 -17.91 -2.93 -7.29
C GLY A 70 -16.84 -3.57 -6.40
N LYS A 71 -15.67 -2.94 -6.25
CA LYS A 71 -14.55 -3.46 -5.44
C LYS A 71 -14.72 -3.16 -3.95
N LEU A 72 -15.43 -2.09 -3.64
CA LEU A 72 -15.86 -1.74 -2.29
C LEU A 72 -17.38 -1.52 -2.30
N ARG A 73 -18.03 -1.71 -1.15
CA ARG A 73 -19.44 -1.41 -0.96
C ARG A 73 -19.63 -0.58 0.30
N ILE A 74 -20.68 0.21 0.34
CA ILE A 74 -21.15 0.89 1.56
C ILE A 74 -22.46 0.24 1.99
N ILE A 75 -22.46 -0.36 3.17
CA ILE A 75 -23.64 -0.97 3.80
C ILE A 75 -23.76 -0.37 5.19
N ASP A 76 -24.93 0.18 5.52
CA ASP A 76 -25.19 0.83 6.82
C ASP A 76 -24.16 1.90 7.21
N GLY A 77 -23.67 2.66 6.22
CA GLY A 77 -22.66 3.70 6.41
C GLY A 77 -21.24 3.17 6.68
N ARG A 78 -21.01 1.87 6.48
CA ARG A 78 -19.71 1.21 6.65
C ARG A 78 -19.16 0.69 5.34
N LEU A 79 -17.86 0.84 5.14
CA LEU A 79 -17.13 0.27 4.02
C LEU A 79 -16.90 -1.22 4.24
N THR A 80 -17.23 -2.00 3.21
CA THR A 80 -17.00 -3.44 3.17
C THR A 80 -16.37 -3.88 1.84
N ASN A 81 -15.82 -5.09 1.86
CA ASN A 81 -15.20 -5.75 0.72
C ASN A 81 -15.47 -7.26 0.80
N ASP A 82 -16.01 -7.84 -0.26
CA ASP A 82 -16.49 -9.22 -0.33
C ASP A 82 -15.40 -10.26 -0.03
N ARG A 83 -14.16 -9.97 -0.47
CA ARG A 83 -13.02 -10.83 -0.17
C ARG A 83 -12.71 -10.81 1.33
N ALA A 84 -12.62 -9.62 1.91
CA ALA A 84 -12.33 -9.48 3.33
C ALA A 84 -13.42 -10.14 4.19
N GLU A 85 -14.70 -9.99 3.81
CA GLU A 85 -15.82 -10.71 4.44
C GLU A 85 -15.62 -12.23 4.39
N THR A 86 -15.31 -12.78 3.21
CA THR A 86 -15.10 -14.23 3.03
C THR A 86 -13.94 -14.76 3.87
N GLU A 87 -12.83 -14.00 3.94
CA GLU A 87 -11.67 -14.39 4.73
C GLU A 87 -11.95 -14.30 6.24
N LEU A 88 -12.65 -13.26 6.69
CA LEU A 88 -13.06 -13.11 8.08
C LEU A 88 -14.05 -14.20 8.51
N GLN A 89 -14.95 -14.61 7.62
CA GLN A 89 -15.85 -15.74 7.90
C GLN A 89 -15.06 -17.04 8.11
N ARG A 90 -14.06 -17.34 7.26
CA ARG A 90 -13.20 -18.51 7.47
C ARG A 90 -12.44 -18.45 8.79
N VAL A 91 -11.95 -17.27 9.18
CA VAL A 91 -11.28 -17.07 10.47
C VAL A 91 -12.25 -17.34 11.63
N ALA A 92 -13.49 -16.85 11.55
CA ALA A 92 -14.52 -17.10 12.55
C ALA A 92 -14.85 -18.61 12.65
N ASP A 93 -15.01 -19.29 11.52
CA ASP A 93 -15.28 -20.73 11.46
C ASP A 93 -14.15 -21.55 12.09
N LEU A 94 -12.89 -21.20 11.78
CA LEU A 94 -11.72 -21.88 12.31
C LEU A 94 -11.59 -21.67 13.83
N ARG A 95 -11.84 -20.45 14.32
CA ARG A 95 -11.89 -20.17 15.77
C ARG A 95 -12.97 -21.01 16.47
N SER A 96 -14.13 -21.17 15.83
CA SER A 96 -15.25 -21.95 16.39
C SER A 96 -14.93 -23.45 16.49
N THR A 97 -14.20 -24.02 15.52
CA THR A 97 -13.83 -25.44 15.50
C THR A 97 -12.65 -25.72 16.43
N SER A 98 -11.63 -24.85 16.48
CA SER A 98 -10.52 -24.94 17.44
C SER A 98 -11.01 -24.88 18.90
N ALA A 99 -12.00 -24.04 19.21
CA ALA A 99 -12.60 -23.96 20.55
C ALA A 99 -13.30 -25.27 20.99
N LYS A 100 -13.75 -26.09 20.03
CA LYS A 100 -14.39 -27.40 20.28
C LYS A 100 -13.35 -28.52 20.41
N GLY A 101 -12.29 -28.52 19.59
CA GLY A 101 -11.23 -29.54 19.60
C GLY A 101 -10.45 -29.62 20.91
N GLY A 102 -10.26 -28.49 21.61
CA GLY A 102 -9.58 -28.46 22.92
C GLY A 102 -10.38 -29.09 24.07
N ARG A 103 -11.71 -29.25 23.93
CA ARG A 103 -12.54 -29.88 24.98
C ARG A 103 -12.54 -31.41 24.88
N GLY A 104 -12.43 -31.97 23.68
CA GLY A 104 -12.45 -33.42 23.47
C GLY A 104 -11.18 -34.14 23.94
N SER A 105 -10.02 -33.50 23.81
CA SER A 105 -8.71 -34.12 24.13
C SER A 105 -8.41 -34.21 25.63
N ARG A 106 -9.07 -33.40 26.47
CA ARG A 106 -8.90 -33.42 27.93
C ARG A 106 -9.69 -34.54 28.64
N GLY A 107 -10.74 -35.05 28.00
CA GLY A 107 -11.57 -36.15 28.54
C GLY A 107 -11.01 -37.54 28.31
N VAL A 108 -10.24 -37.76 27.23
CA VAL A 108 -9.78 -39.11 26.84
C VAL A 108 -8.57 -39.58 27.65
N ARG A 109 -7.77 -38.67 28.24
CA ARG A 109 -6.55 -39.04 28.99
C ARG A 109 -6.78 -39.42 30.46
N LYS A 110 -8.01 -39.31 31.00
CA LYS A 110 -8.29 -39.61 32.41
C LYS A 110 -8.76 -41.06 32.67
N GLY A 111 -8.81 -41.91 31.63
CA GLY A 111 -9.35 -43.28 31.72
C GLY A 111 -8.32 -44.41 31.75
N SER A 112 -7.04 -44.20 31.42
CA SER A 112 -6.04 -45.28 31.38
C SER A 112 -5.02 -45.14 32.51
N GLY A 113 -5.45 -45.43 33.74
CA GLY A 113 -4.57 -45.52 34.90
C GLY A 113 -5.03 -46.60 35.88
N ARG A 114 -4.49 -47.81 35.74
CA ARG A 114 -4.36 -48.90 36.73
C ARG A 114 -3.81 -50.14 36.00
N GLY A 115 -2.78 -50.87 36.42
CA GLY A 115 -1.96 -50.87 37.62
C GLY A 115 -0.80 -51.87 37.42
N GLN A 116 0.19 -51.83 38.29
CA GLN A 116 1.35 -52.73 38.33
C GLN A 116 0.98 -54.14 38.84
N GLY A 117 1.66 -55.18 38.36
CA GLY A 117 1.64 -56.55 38.89
C GLY A 117 2.65 -57.47 38.18
N GLU A 118 3.44 -58.20 38.96
CA GLU A 118 4.57 -59.08 38.62
C GLU A 118 4.27 -60.38 37.80
N VAL A 119 5.30 -60.79 37.03
CA VAL A 119 5.85 -62.11 36.60
C VAL A 119 4.99 -63.43 36.55
N GLU A 120 4.85 -63.99 35.31
CA GLU A 120 4.80 -65.40 34.77
C GLU A 120 4.02 -66.57 35.47
N PRO A 121 3.78 -67.76 34.83
CA PRO A 121 3.36 -68.08 33.43
C PRO A 121 2.20 -69.14 33.31
N ARG A 122 1.76 -69.39 32.07
CA ARG A 122 1.03 -70.57 31.51
C ARG A 122 -0.42 -70.89 31.93
N SER A 123 -1.35 -70.74 30.99
CA SER A 123 -2.11 -71.83 30.30
C SER A 123 -3.51 -71.38 29.84
N GLY A 124 -3.89 -71.72 28.60
CA GLY A 124 -5.28 -72.04 28.25
C GLY A 124 -6.14 -70.97 27.55
N ASP A 125 -6.13 -71.04 26.22
CA ASP A 125 -7.28 -71.08 25.31
C ASP A 125 -8.26 -69.88 25.17
N GLY A 126 -8.63 -69.58 23.91
CA GLY A 126 -9.81 -68.75 23.58
C GLY A 126 -9.58 -67.49 22.74
N SER A 127 -9.21 -67.66 21.45
CA SER A 127 -9.41 -66.66 20.38
C SER A 127 -10.92 -66.35 20.17
N PRO A 128 -11.36 -65.23 19.53
CA PRO A 128 -10.76 -64.68 18.31
C PRO A 128 -10.51 -63.15 18.28
N ASP A 129 -9.35 -62.82 17.73
CA ASP A 129 -8.93 -61.48 17.31
C ASP A 129 -9.76 -60.96 16.13
N LYS A 130 -10.20 -59.71 16.22
CA LYS A 130 -10.60 -58.91 15.06
C LYS A 130 -9.32 -58.33 14.42
N PRO A 131 -9.13 -58.45 13.10
CA PRO A 131 -7.85 -58.11 12.47
C PRO A 131 -7.63 -56.60 12.40
N LEU A 132 -6.46 -56.16 12.87
CA LEU A 132 -5.90 -54.85 12.60
C LEU A 132 -5.50 -54.77 11.12
N LYS A 133 -6.01 -53.77 10.39
CA LYS A 133 -5.59 -53.47 9.02
C LYS A 133 -4.19 -52.84 9.04
N SER A 134 -3.17 -53.63 8.71
CA SER A 134 -1.86 -53.15 8.30
C SER A 134 -1.95 -52.58 6.88
N HIS A 135 -1.65 -51.29 6.72
CA HIS A 135 -1.32 -50.74 5.40
C HIS A 135 0.15 -51.05 5.10
N GLU A 136 0.38 -51.80 4.02
CA GLU A 136 1.71 -52.08 3.50
C GLU A 136 2.37 -50.81 2.92
N PRO A 137 3.70 -50.68 3.03
CA PRO A 137 4.44 -49.65 2.30
C PRO A 137 4.57 -50.06 0.83
N VAL A 138 3.84 -49.37 -0.05
CA VAL A 138 4.05 -49.52 -1.50
C VAL A 138 5.39 -48.88 -1.85
N SER A 139 6.25 -49.73 -2.38
CA SER A 139 7.57 -49.46 -2.93
C SER A 139 7.50 -48.50 -4.13
N SER A 140 8.39 -47.51 -4.10
CA SER A 140 8.74 -46.67 -5.25
C SER A 140 9.43 -47.48 -6.34
N PRO A 141 9.23 -47.15 -7.63
CA PRO A 141 10.27 -47.29 -8.63
C PRO A 141 10.90 -45.92 -8.92
N LEU A 142 12.21 -45.83 -8.68
CA LEU A 142 13.09 -44.82 -9.25
C LEU A 142 13.02 -44.89 -10.79
N SER A 143 12.79 -43.74 -11.43
CA SER A 143 13.17 -43.50 -12.83
C SER A 143 14.16 -42.35 -12.88
N GLU A 144 15.41 -42.77 -12.92
CA GLU A 144 16.58 -42.27 -13.64
C GLU A 144 16.46 -41.00 -14.52
N ARG A 145 17.24 -39.99 -14.12
CA ARG A 145 18.00 -38.99 -14.92
C ARG A 145 17.50 -38.62 -16.33
N GLN A 146 17.34 -37.32 -16.56
CA GLN A 146 18.15 -36.61 -17.57
C GLN A 146 18.25 -35.10 -17.31
N HIS A 147 19.49 -34.63 -17.19
CA HIS A 147 19.88 -33.23 -17.32
C HIS A 147 19.64 -32.77 -18.76
N HIS A 148 19.03 -31.60 -18.95
CA HIS A 148 19.32 -30.78 -20.13
C HIS A 148 19.35 -29.29 -19.78
N LYS A 149 20.54 -28.70 -19.98
CA LYS A 149 20.81 -27.28 -20.12
C LYS A 149 20.33 -26.79 -21.49
N SER A 150 19.68 -25.63 -21.50
CA SER A 150 19.66 -24.60 -22.57
C SER A 150 18.94 -23.40 -21.95
N ARG A 151 19.53 -22.23 -21.67
CA ARG A 151 20.34 -21.29 -22.48
C ARG A 151 19.75 -21.07 -23.87
N GLY A 152 18.72 -20.21 -23.90
CA GLY A 152 18.25 -19.51 -25.09
C GLY A 152 18.30 -18.01 -24.84
N GLU A 153 19.22 -17.34 -25.54
CA GLU A 153 19.24 -15.91 -25.81
C GLU A 153 18.26 -15.63 -26.95
N GLU A 154 17.33 -14.68 -26.77
CA GLU A 154 16.57 -14.01 -27.86
C GLU A 154 16.03 -12.70 -27.25
N SER A 155 16.69 -11.56 -27.43
CA SER A 155 16.74 -10.71 -28.62
C SER A 155 15.38 -10.18 -29.07
N ARG A 156 15.19 -8.87 -28.83
CA ARG A 156 14.47 -7.86 -29.63
C ARG A 156 13.07 -8.19 -30.16
N GLY A 157 12.10 -7.44 -29.62
CA GLY A 157 10.84 -7.15 -30.28
C GLY A 157 10.36 -5.73 -29.97
N GLU A 158 11.02 -4.72 -30.57
CA GLU A 158 10.46 -3.38 -30.72
C GLU A 158 9.12 -3.49 -31.48
N LYS A 159 8.01 -3.21 -30.81
CA LYS A 159 6.72 -2.99 -31.48
C LYS A 159 6.40 -1.50 -31.48
N ASN A 160 6.69 -0.93 -32.64
CA ASN A 160 6.21 0.35 -33.15
C ASN A 160 4.69 0.46 -32.95
N ILE A 161 4.23 1.45 -32.19
CA ILE A 161 2.81 1.82 -32.10
C ILE A 161 2.54 2.84 -33.20
N PRO A 162 1.67 2.56 -34.19
CA PRO A 162 1.30 3.54 -35.20
C PRO A 162 0.40 4.62 -34.56
N SER A 163 0.75 5.88 -34.83
CA SER A 163 -0.06 7.06 -34.51
C SER A 163 -1.40 7.03 -35.27
N PRO A 164 -2.55 7.24 -34.61
CA PRO A 164 -3.78 7.51 -35.33
C PRO A 164 -3.86 9.01 -35.66
N LYS A 165 -3.67 9.32 -36.96
CA LYS A 165 -4.27 10.50 -37.58
C LYS A 165 -5.76 10.25 -37.68
N GLY A 166 -6.57 11.09 -37.04
CA GLY A 166 -8.02 11.10 -37.17
C GLY A 166 -8.50 12.54 -37.19
N GLU A 167 -8.78 13.03 -38.39
CA GLU A 167 -9.51 14.26 -38.68
C GLU A 167 -10.96 14.16 -38.14
N GLY A 168 -11.54 15.30 -37.75
CA GLY A 168 -12.76 15.44 -36.93
C GLY A 168 -14.08 14.92 -37.52
N PRO A 169 -15.22 15.16 -36.83
CA PRO A 169 -15.87 16.46 -37.03
C PRO A 169 -16.61 17.05 -35.80
N ASN A 170 -16.67 18.39 -35.79
CA ASN A 170 -17.72 19.26 -35.24
C ASN A 170 -18.62 18.74 -34.11
N GLY A 171 -18.26 19.08 -32.87
CA GLY A 171 -19.18 19.21 -31.74
C GLY A 171 -18.94 20.56 -31.07
N GLN A 172 -19.96 21.43 -31.07
CA GLN A 172 -19.95 22.79 -30.53
C GLN A 172 -19.39 22.86 -29.11
N PHE A 173 -18.21 23.46 -28.95
CA PHE A 173 -17.70 23.90 -27.65
C PHE A 173 -18.20 25.33 -27.38
N GLN A 174 -19.13 25.45 -26.44
CA GLN A 174 -19.49 26.72 -25.82
C GLN A 174 -18.30 27.23 -25.02
N PHE A 175 -17.72 28.35 -25.46
CA PHE A 175 -16.74 29.13 -24.69
C PHE A 175 -17.45 29.74 -23.47
N GLY A 176 -17.43 29.01 -22.36
CA GLY A 176 -17.62 29.58 -21.03
C GLY A 176 -16.33 30.27 -20.57
N GLU A 177 -16.47 31.50 -20.09
CA GLU A 177 -15.40 32.36 -19.59
C GLU A 177 -14.39 31.64 -18.69
N PRO A 178 -13.08 31.95 -18.76
CA PRO A 178 -12.10 31.42 -17.85
C PRO A 178 -12.32 32.03 -16.46
N SER A 179 -13.09 31.31 -15.64
CA SER A 179 -13.02 31.43 -14.18
C SER A 179 -11.56 31.33 -13.78
N ARG A 180 -11.03 32.42 -13.22
CA ARG A 180 -9.66 32.60 -12.73
C ARG A 180 -9.43 31.63 -11.57
N ALA A 181 -9.23 30.36 -11.89
CA ALA A 181 -8.85 29.33 -10.95
C ALA A 181 -7.55 29.76 -10.30
N ARG A 182 -7.58 29.97 -8.98
CA ARG A 182 -6.35 30.22 -8.22
C ARG A 182 -5.47 28.99 -8.41
N PRO A 183 -4.21 29.14 -8.89
CA PRO A 183 -3.32 27.99 -9.07
C PRO A 183 -3.19 27.27 -7.74
N SER A 184 -3.31 25.94 -7.75
CA SER A 184 -3.18 25.15 -6.54
C SER A 184 -1.74 25.29 -6.01
N ALA A 185 -1.54 25.15 -4.70
CA ALA A 185 -0.21 25.33 -4.09
C ALA A 185 0.85 24.39 -4.69
N VAL A 186 0.44 23.21 -5.17
CA VAL A 186 1.30 22.21 -5.83
C VAL A 186 1.76 22.71 -7.21
N ASP A 187 0.90 23.43 -7.93
CA ASP A 187 1.25 24.03 -9.22
C ASP A 187 2.23 25.20 -9.04
N ALA A 188 2.07 25.96 -7.95
CA ALA A 188 2.93 27.10 -7.63
C ALA A 188 4.38 26.68 -7.31
N GLU A 189 4.55 25.56 -6.60
CA GLU A 189 5.87 25.02 -6.29
C GLU A 189 6.53 24.41 -7.53
N THR A 190 5.78 23.63 -8.33
CA THR A 190 6.29 23.10 -9.61
C THR A 190 6.78 24.22 -10.52
N GLU A 191 6.02 25.31 -10.60
CA GLU A 191 6.38 26.49 -11.39
C GLU A 191 7.62 27.22 -10.84
N LEU A 192 7.77 27.28 -9.51
CA LEU A 192 8.97 27.83 -8.87
C LEU A 192 10.22 27.03 -9.25
N PHE A 193 10.16 25.70 -9.19
CA PHE A 193 11.29 24.84 -9.57
C PHE A 193 11.62 24.93 -11.06
N ARG A 194 10.60 25.01 -11.92
CA ARG A 194 10.79 25.20 -13.37
C ARG A 194 11.46 26.54 -13.66
N ARG A 195 10.93 27.64 -13.12
CA ARG A 195 11.47 28.99 -13.31
C ARG A 195 12.85 29.15 -12.69
N GLY A 196 13.08 28.57 -11.51
CA GLY A 196 14.37 28.58 -10.84
C GLY A 196 15.47 27.89 -11.66
N ARG A 197 15.19 26.78 -12.33
CA ARG A 197 16.15 26.14 -13.24
C ARG A 197 16.45 26.98 -14.47
N GLN A 198 15.46 27.69 -15.00
CA GLN A 198 15.66 28.60 -16.15
C GLN A 198 16.60 29.77 -15.80
N VAL A 199 16.53 30.29 -14.57
CA VAL A 199 17.32 31.46 -14.14
C VAL A 199 18.69 31.07 -13.55
N LEU A 200 18.74 29.99 -12.77
CA LEU A 200 19.92 29.59 -12.00
C LEU A 200 20.69 28.42 -12.62
N GLY A 201 20.12 27.74 -13.63
CA GLY A 201 20.67 26.57 -14.30
C GLY A 201 20.05 25.24 -13.85
N GLU A 202 20.27 24.17 -14.63
CA GLU A 202 19.66 22.85 -14.44
C GLU A 202 20.00 22.21 -13.07
N SER A 203 21.19 22.49 -12.55
CA SER A 203 21.68 22.00 -11.25
C SER A 203 21.23 22.84 -10.05
N ALA A 204 20.33 23.81 -10.23
CA ALA A 204 19.90 24.72 -9.17
C ALA A 204 18.86 24.13 -8.19
N GLY A 205 18.44 22.88 -8.36
CA GLY A 205 17.41 22.24 -7.53
C GLY A 205 17.68 22.36 -6.03
N GLY A 206 18.92 22.08 -5.59
CA GLY A 206 19.29 22.21 -4.18
C GLY A 206 19.26 23.65 -3.66
N MET A 207 19.63 24.63 -4.50
CA MET A 207 19.61 26.05 -4.13
C MET A 207 18.18 26.58 -4.01
N ILE A 208 17.25 26.11 -4.85
CA ILE A 208 15.83 26.46 -4.78
C ILE A 208 15.20 25.89 -3.49
N SER A 209 15.51 24.65 -3.13
CA SER A 209 15.06 24.05 -1.86
C SER A 209 15.61 24.79 -0.64
N GLN A 210 16.88 25.22 -0.67
CA GLN A 210 17.47 26.04 0.39
C GLN A 210 16.83 27.43 0.49
N LEU A 211 16.47 28.03 -0.65
CA LEU A 211 15.76 29.31 -0.68
C LEU A 211 14.35 29.19 -0.08
N LEU A 212 13.61 28.11 -0.38
CA LEU A 212 12.31 27.84 0.25
C LEU A 212 12.45 27.70 1.76
N LYS A 213 13.47 26.96 2.24
CA LYS A 213 13.75 26.84 3.68
C LYS A 213 14.08 28.19 4.31
N ALA A 214 14.85 29.04 3.64
CA ALA A 214 15.18 30.38 4.11
C ALA A 214 13.98 31.36 4.09
N LYS A 215 12.87 31.02 3.43
CA LYS A 215 11.65 31.84 3.35
C LYS A 215 10.46 31.16 4.01
N ASP A 216 10.71 30.29 4.99
CA ASP A 216 9.67 29.58 5.76
C ASP A 216 8.66 28.84 4.87
N HIS A 217 9.15 28.24 3.79
CA HIS A 217 8.35 27.54 2.77
C HIS A 217 7.32 28.44 2.04
N ASN A 218 7.49 29.76 2.08
CA ASN A 218 6.64 30.69 1.34
C ASN A 218 7.05 30.77 -0.14
N VAL A 219 6.30 30.06 -0.99
CA VAL A 219 6.53 29.96 -2.44
C VAL A 219 6.48 31.34 -3.13
N ALA A 220 5.61 32.25 -2.67
CA ALA A 220 5.48 33.57 -3.28
C ALA A 220 6.74 34.43 -3.07
N LEU A 221 7.31 34.39 -1.86
CA LEU A 221 8.54 35.11 -1.54
C LEU A 221 9.76 34.50 -2.26
N ALA A 222 9.83 33.17 -2.34
CA ALA A 222 10.88 32.49 -3.09
C ALA A 222 10.80 32.84 -4.59
N ARG A 223 9.60 32.90 -5.17
CA ARG A 223 9.40 33.30 -6.57
C ARG A 223 9.84 34.73 -6.82
N ALA A 224 9.47 35.66 -5.95
CA ALA A 224 9.89 37.06 -6.06
C ALA A 224 11.43 37.19 -6.01
N ALA A 225 12.10 36.41 -5.16
CA ALA A 225 13.56 36.39 -5.08
C ALA A 225 14.20 35.85 -6.37
N ILE A 226 13.62 34.83 -7.01
CA ILE A 226 14.10 34.29 -8.30
C ILE A 226 13.91 35.31 -9.42
N GLU A 227 12.78 36.02 -9.47
CA GLU A 227 12.58 37.08 -10.47
C GLU A 227 13.58 38.23 -10.27
N GLN A 228 13.85 38.64 -9.02
CA GLN A 228 14.91 39.62 -8.73
C GLN A 228 16.30 39.11 -9.11
N ALA A 229 16.58 37.82 -8.92
CA ALA A 229 17.85 37.21 -9.31
C ALA A 229 18.04 37.24 -10.84
N SER A 230 16.96 37.11 -11.62
CA SER A 230 17.00 37.11 -13.08
C SER A 230 17.49 38.43 -13.68
N THR A 231 17.33 39.54 -12.96
CA THR A 231 17.80 40.87 -13.39
C THR A 231 19.23 41.16 -12.94
N LYS A 232 19.90 40.24 -12.25
CA LYS A 232 21.29 40.42 -11.78
C LYS A 232 22.25 39.72 -12.73
N GLN A 233 23.44 40.30 -12.88
CA GLN A 233 24.51 39.73 -13.70
C GLN A 233 24.95 38.34 -13.20
N LYS A 234 24.81 38.08 -11.89
CA LYS A 234 25.15 36.81 -11.25
C LYS A 234 24.00 36.28 -10.37
N PRO A 235 22.99 35.63 -10.98
CA PRO A 235 21.78 35.18 -10.27
C PRO A 235 22.05 34.21 -9.11
N ARG A 236 23.02 33.28 -9.27
CA ARG A 236 23.36 32.27 -8.26
C ARG A 236 24.00 32.87 -7.01
N GLU A 237 24.90 33.83 -7.17
CA GLU A 237 25.54 34.51 -6.03
C GLU A 237 24.52 35.33 -5.24
N PHE A 238 23.59 35.99 -5.93
CA PHE A 238 22.51 36.76 -5.30
C PHE A 238 21.60 35.89 -4.42
N ILE A 239 21.13 34.74 -4.94
CA ILE A 239 20.33 33.78 -4.15
C ILE A 239 21.15 33.21 -3.00
N GLY A 240 22.42 32.88 -3.22
CA GLY A 240 23.33 32.42 -2.17
C GLY A 240 23.48 33.43 -1.02
N ALA A 241 23.54 34.73 -1.32
CA ALA A 241 23.59 35.78 -0.32
C ALA A 241 22.29 35.88 0.50
N ILE A 242 21.13 35.73 -0.13
CA ILE A 242 19.83 35.73 0.56
C ILE A 242 19.71 34.55 1.53
N ILE A 243 20.13 33.35 1.10
CA ILE A 243 20.11 32.15 1.93
C ILE A 243 21.02 32.33 3.15
N LYS A 244 22.25 32.84 2.95
CA LYS A 244 23.20 33.11 4.04
C LYS A 244 22.71 34.19 5.00
N GLY A 245 22.17 35.30 4.48
CA GLY A 245 21.68 36.42 5.29
C GLY A 245 20.50 36.04 6.19
N THR A 246 19.66 35.10 5.75
CA THR A 246 18.51 34.66 6.55
C THR A 246 18.92 33.67 7.66
N ALA A 247 19.91 32.82 7.41
CA ALA A 247 20.45 31.90 8.42
C ALA A 247 21.16 32.62 9.58
N GLY A 248 21.71 33.83 9.35
CA GLY A 248 22.29 34.67 10.39
C GLY A 248 21.25 35.31 11.32
N ALA A 249 20.08 35.69 10.79
CA ALA A 249 19.04 36.38 11.58
C ALA A 249 18.27 35.45 12.53
N SER A 250 18.21 34.14 12.24
CA SER A 250 17.51 33.16 13.09
C SER A 250 18.32 32.70 14.31
N ASN A 251 19.64 32.94 14.34
CA ASN A 251 20.52 32.45 15.40
C ASN A 251 20.88 33.49 16.47
N ASP A 252 20.41 34.75 16.33
CA ASP A 252 20.74 35.87 17.23
C ASP A 252 19.54 36.27 18.12
N ARG A 253 18.84 35.27 18.68
CA ARG A 253 17.70 35.44 19.61
C ARG A 253 17.96 34.88 21.01
N THR A 254 19.21 34.88 21.45
CA THR A 254 19.52 34.71 22.89
C THR A 254 19.57 36.10 23.54
N PRO A 255 18.62 36.45 24.43
CA PRO A 255 18.75 37.69 25.20
C PRO A 255 19.98 37.55 26.10
N ARG A 256 21.00 38.35 25.82
CA ARG A 256 22.18 38.49 26.67
C ARG A 256 21.73 39.26 27.92
N VAL A 257 21.26 38.52 28.92
CA VAL A 257 21.03 39.03 30.27
C VAL A 257 22.38 39.53 30.78
N GLN A 258 22.53 40.85 30.86
CA GLN A 258 23.63 41.47 31.59
C GLN A 258 23.35 41.26 33.09
N VAL A 259 24.30 40.60 33.76
CA VAL A 259 24.40 40.49 35.22
C VAL A 259 25.16 41.70 35.73
#